data_AF-A0A554L986-F1
#
_entry.id   AF-A0A554L986-F1
#
_cell.length_a   1.000
_cell.length_b   1.000
_cell.length_c   1.000
_cell.angle_alpha   90.00
_cell.angle_beta   90.00
_cell.angle_gamma   90.00
#
_symmetry.space_group_name_H-M   'P 1'
#
loop_
_entity.id
_entity.type
_entity.pdbx_description
1 polymer ?
#
loop_
_entity_poly.entity_id
_entity_poly.type
_entity_poly.pdbx_seq_one_letter_code
_entity_poly.pdbx_strand_id
1 'polypeptide(L)'
;MSVSPSIIKTIYLYVFSGVGLALILFGSYTGIQYGVNVTQFDKYPLQQWEEGQCRYPNIVSPAKPVMEEGSATPSAEEIEKQEKQCEENQERQRKIKQTQDLTHAIAMLFLGILVFVPHWTLARKS
;
A
#
# COMPACT_ATOMS: atom_id res chain seq x y z
N MET A 1 -29.70 -17.26 -33.59
CA MET A 1 -28.35 -17.54 -34.11
C MET A 1 -27.53 -18.13 -32.98
N SER A 2 -27.04 -19.36 -33.10
CA SER A 2 -26.11 -19.95 -32.14
C SER A 2 -24.72 -19.36 -32.37
N VAL A 3 -24.06 -18.91 -31.31
CA VAL A 3 -22.67 -18.42 -31.38
C VAL A 3 -21.74 -19.62 -31.60
N SER A 4 -20.79 -19.51 -32.53
CA SER A 4 -19.86 -20.61 -32.78
C SER A 4 -18.89 -20.79 -31.60
N PRO A 5 -18.49 -22.03 -31.26
CA PRO A 5 -17.52 -22.29 -30.18
C PRO A 5 -16.19 -21.55 -30.36
N SER A 6 -15.80 -21.30 -31.61
CA SER A 6 -14.60 -20.51 -31.97
C SER A 6 -14.72 -19.05 -31.51
N ILE A 7 -15.88 -18.41 -31.72
CA ILE A 7 -16.11 -17.03 -31.27
C ILE A 7 -16.04 -16.93 -29.75
N ILE A 8 -16.63 -17.90 -29.04
CA ILE A 8 -16.60 -17.94 -27.56
C ILE A 8 -15.16 -18.04 -27.04
N LYS A 9 -14.36 -18.93 -27.64
CA LYS A 9 -12.94 -19.08 -27.29
C LYS A 9 -12.16 -17.78 -27.52
N THR A 10 -12.38 -17.13 -28.66
CA THR A 10 -11.69 -15.87 -28.99
C THR A 10 -12.04 -14.77 -27.99
N ILE A 11 -13.32 -14.60 -27.65
CA ILE A 11 -13.75 -13.63 -26.64
C ILE A 11 -13.07 -13.92 -25.30
N TYR A 12 -13.08 -15.18 -24.84
CA TYR A 12 -12.41 -15.58 -23.59
C TYR A 12 -10.94 -15.16 -23.59
N LEU A 13 -10.19 -15.48 -24.65
CA LEU A 13 -8.76 -15.18 -24.72
C LEU A 13 -8.49 -13.68 -24.70
N TYR A 14 -9.30 -12.87 -25.39
CA TYR A 14 -9.14 -11.41 -25.35
C TYR A 14 -9.52 -10.80 -24.00
N VAL A 15 -10.57 -11.29 -23.33
CA VAL A 15 -10.94 -10.81 -21.99
C VAL A 15 -9.83 -11.07 -20.99
N PHE A 16 -9.30 -12.30 -20.94
CA PHE A 16 -8.22 -12.63 -20.00
C PHE A 16 -6.91 -11.92 -20.36
N SER A 17 -6.61 -11.73 -21.65
CA SER A 17 -5.49 -10.88 -22.07
C SER A 17 -5.68 -9.44 -21.58
N GLY A 18 -6.88 -8.88 -21.70
CA GLY A 18 -7.21 -7.54 -21.20
C GLY A 18 -7.00 -7.41 -19.69
N VAL A 19 -7.45 -8.39 -18.90
CA VAL A 19 -7.24 -8.43 -17.44
C VAL A 19 -5.75 -8.51 -17.10
N GLY A 20 -5.00 -9.40 -17.76
CA GLY A 20 -3.56 -9.51 -17.55
C GLY A 20 -2.82 -8.22 -17.88
N LEU A 21 -3.19 -7.56 -18.98
CA LEU A 21 -2.62 -6.27 -19.38
C LEU A 21 -2.93 -5.17 -18.35
N ALA A 22 -4.17 -5.12 -17.84
CA ALA A 22 -4.54 -4.16 -16.80
C ALA A 22 -3.68 -4.34 -15.54
N LEU A 23 -3.49 -5.59 -15.09
CA LEU A 23 -2.60 -5.89 -13.95
C LEU A 23 -1.16 -5.44 -14.20
N ILE A 24 -0.63 -5.64 -15.41
CA ILE A 24 0.71 -5.17 -15.78
C ILE A 24 0.79 -3.64 -15.69
N LEU A 25 -0.22 -2.93 -16.20
CA LEU A 25 -0.25 -1.46 -16.16
C LEU A 25 -0.32 -0.94 -14.72
N PHE A 26 -1.20 -1.49 -13.88
CA PHE A 26 -1.30 -1.10 -12.47
C PHE A 26 -0.04 -1.47 -11.69
N GLY A 27 0.51 -2.66 -11.88
CA GLY A 27 1.77 -3.07 -11.27
C GLY A 27 2.95 -2.18 -11.65
N SER A 28 3.02 -1.77 -12.93
CA SER A 28 4.02 -0.82 -13.42
C SER A 28 3.86 0.55 -12.78
N TYR A 29 2.62 1.06 -12.72
CA TYR A 29 2.31 2.34 -12.07
C TYR A 29 2.71 2.34 -10.59
N THR A 30 2.32 1.30 -9.83
CA THR A 30 2.72 1.16 -8.42
C THR A 30 4.23 1.02 -8.26
N GLY A 31 4.91 0.29 -9.15
CA GLY A 31 6.37 0.17 -9.15
C GLY A 31 7.07 1.51 -9.41
N ILE A 32 6.56 2.33 -10.32
CA ILE A 32 7.06 3.70 -10.57
C ILE A 32 6.86 4.55 -9.32
N GLN A 33 5.66 4.50 -8.71
CA GLN A 33 5.38 5.26 -7.49
C GLN A 33 6.31 4.86 -6.34
N TYR A 34 6.55 3.56 -6.14
CA TYR A 34 7.54 3.06 -5.20
C TYR A 34 8.96 3.60 -5.51
N GLY A 35 9.36 3.55 -6.79
CA GLY A 35 10.66 4.07 -7.24
C GLY A 35 10.84 5.56 -6.97
N VAL A 36 9.81 6.37 -7.21
CA VAL A 36 9.81 7.80 -6.86
C VAL A 36 9.92 7.97 -5.34
N ASN A 37 9.11 7.22 -4.58
CA ASN A 37 9.07 7.33 -3.12
C ASN A 37 10.40 6.99 -2.44
N VAL A 38 11.14 6.00 -2.95
CA VAL A 38 12.43 5.59 -2.37
C VAL A 38 13.60 6.47 -2.83
N THR A 39 13.47 7.17 -3.95
CA THR A 39 14.57 7.98 -4.51
C THR A 39 14.46 9.47 -4.24
N GLN A 40 13.25 10.01 -4.13
CA GLN A 40 13.02 11.45 -3.98
C GLN A 40 12.78 11.90 -2.54
N PHE A 41 12.47 10.98 -1.62
CA PHE A 41 12.18 11.31 -0.22
C PHE A 41 13.23 10.70 0.72
N ASP A 42 13.70 11.49 1.69
CA ASP A 42 14.65 11.02 2.71
C ASP A 42 14.06 9.90 3.59
N LYS A 43 12.75 9.95 3.82
CA LYS A 43 11.97 8.92 4.50
C LYS A 43 10.81 8.52 3.61
N TYR A 44 10.53 7.20 3.52
CA TYR A 44 9.40 6.71 2.74
C TYR A 44 8.10 7.37 3.22
N PRO A 45 7.33 8.03 2.34
CA PRO A 45 6.18 8.82 2.74
C PRO A 45 5.06 7.91 3.25
N LEU A 46 4.50 8.27 4.40
CA LEU A 46 3.27 7.69 4.91
C LEU A 46 2.06 8.46 4.35
N GLN A 47 0.84 7.97 4.60
CA GLN A 47 -0.34 8.76 4.27
C GLN A 47 -0.39 10.02 5.16
N GLN A 48 -0.91 11.14 4.65
CA GLN A 48 -0.87 12.44 5.34
C GLN A 48 -1.42 12.42 6.78
N TRP A 49 -2.36 11.52 7.09
CA TRP A 49 -2.94 11.36 8.42
C TRP A 49 -2.07 10.56 9.40
N GLU A 50 -1.04 9.86 8.91
CA GLU A 50 -0.09 9.05 9.70
C GLU A 50 1.15 9.86 10.12
N GLU A 51 1.54 10.86 9.33
CA GLU A 51 2.77 11.64 9.52
C GLU A 51 2.68 12.73 10.60
N GLY A 52 1.48 13.25 10.90
CA GLY A 52 1.29 14.37 11.83
C GLY A 52 1.00 14.02 13.30
N GLN A 53 0.82 12.74 13.64
CA GLN A 53 0.26 12.37 14.95
C GLN A 53 1.25 12.43 16.13
N CYS A 54 2.56 12.48 15.89
CA CYS A 54 3.53 12.50 16.99
C CYS A 54 3.66 13.86 17.67
N ARG A 55 3.42 14.97 16.96
CA ARG A 55 3.58 16.33 17.51
C ARG A 55 2.32 16.86 18.22
N TYR A 56 1.19 16.19 18.03
CA TYR A 56 -0.04 16.43 18.79
C TYR A 56 -0.50 15.07 19.31
N PRO A 57 -0.03 14.62 20.49
CA PRO A 57 -0.73 13.55 21.17
C PRO A 57 -2.18 14.01 21.24
N ASN A 58 -3.09 13.21 20.71
CA ASN A 58 -4.52 13.47 20.87
C ASN A 58 -4.72 13.86 22.33
N ILE A 59 -5.24 15.08 22.56
CA ILE A 59 -5.46 15.69 23.89
C ILE A 59 -6.40 14.80 24.73
N VAL A 60 -6.92 13.72 24.15
CA VAL A 60 -7.58 12.60 24.78
C VAL A 60 -6.57 11.59 25.36
N SER A 61 -5.62 12.05 26.17
CA SER A 61 -5.12 11.15 27.21
C SER A 61 -6.32 10.87 28.12
N PRO A 62 -6.70 9.61 28.41
CA PRO A 62 -7.78 9.35 29.35
C PRO A 62 -7.44 10.10 30.64
N ALA A 63 -8.33 11.00 31.06
CA ALA A 63 -8.13 11.78 32.28
C ALA A 63 -7.74 10.81 33.39
N LYS A 64 -6.53 10.97 33.96
CA LYS A 64 -6.15 10.21 35.15
C LYS A 64 -7.26 10.48 36.18
N PRO A 65 -7.93 9.46 36.75
CA PRO A 65 -8.95 9.70 37.76
C PRO A 65 -8.32 10.55 38.86
N VAL A 66 -9.03 11.61 39.29
CA VAL A 66 -8.60 12.52 40.36
C VAL A 66 -8.62 11.75 41.68
N MET A 67 -7.62 10.92 41.86
CA MET A 67 -7.34 10.18 43.08
C MET A 67 -5.86 10.40 43.35
N GLU A 68 -5.60 11.21 44.38
CA GLU A 68 -4.31 11.73 44.84
C GLU A 68 -3.85 13.06 44.22
N GLU A 69 -3.34 13.93 45.09
CA GLU A 69 -2.82 15.27 44.83
C GLU A 69 -1.69 15.23 43.80
N GLY A 70 -2.02 15.34 42.51
CA GLY A 70 -1.04 15.37 41.44
C GLY A 70 -1.73 15.70 40.12
N SER A 71 -1.19 16.67 39.38
CA SER A 71 -1.84 17.26 38.20
C SER A 71 -2.35 16.20 37.20
N ALA A 72 -3.53 16.44 36.62
CA ALA A 72 -4.10 15.64 35.53
C ALA A 72 -3.31 15.72 34.20
N THR A 73 -2.19 16.44 34.18
CA THR A 73 -1.32 16.61 33.03
C THR A 73 -0.16 15.60 33.10
N PRO A 74 0.16 14.90 32.01
CA PRO A 74 1.34 14.02 31.97
C PRO A 74 2.61 14.80 32.30
N SER A 75 3.56 14.14 32.97
CA SER A 75 4.86 14.74 33.27
C SER A 75 5.66 14.99 31.97
N ALA A 76 6.64 15.89 32.02
CA ALA A 76 7.53 16.13 30.87
C ALA A 76 8.23 14.84 30.40
N GLU A 77 8.59 13.96 31.34
CA GLU A 77 9.19 12.64 31.05
C GLU A 77 8.19 11.67 30.38
N GLU A 78 6.91 11.69 30.81
CA GLU A 78 5.85 10.89 30.16
C GLU A 78 5.59 11.36 28.72
N ILE A 79 5.65 12.67 28.47
CA ILE A 79 5.49 13.25 27.12
C ILE A 79 6.68 12.86 26.22
N GLU A 80 7.91 13.03 26.70
CA GLU A 80 9.13 12.67 25.93
C GLU A 80 9.14 11.17 25.57
N LYS A 81 8.74 10.31 26.50
CA LYS A 81 8.63 8.87 26.25
C LYS A 81 7.56 8.53 25.20
N GLN A 82 6.43 9.23 25.22
CA GLN A 82 5.36 9.04 24.23
C GLN A 82 5.78 9.53 22.85
N GLU A 83 6.45 10.66 22.75
CA GLU A 83 6.99 11.18 21.48
C GLU A 83 7.97 10.18 20.88
N LYS A 84 8.92 9.68 21.66
CA LYS A 84 9.90 8.69 21.22
C LYS A 84 9.25 7.39 20.73
N GLN A 85 8.28 6.87 21.48
CA GLN A 85 7.52 5.69 21.05
C GLN A 85 6.72 5.93 19.76
N CYS A 86 6.20 7.14 19.58
CA CYS A 86 5.50 7.51 18.36
C CYS A 86 6.43 7.55 17.15
N GLU A 87 7.62 8.13 17.29
CA GLU A 87 8.64 8.15 16.23
C GLU A 87 9.06 6.73 15.83
N GLU A 88 9.34 5.85 16.80
CA GLU A 88 9.66 4.44 16.56
C GLU A 88 8.52 3.71 15.82
N ASN A 89 7.27 3.98 16.21
CA ASN A 89 6.11 3.42 15.55
C ASN A 89 5.98 3.92 14.11
N GLN A 90 6.19 5.22 13.85
CA GLN A 90 6.17 5.77 12.50
C GLN A 90 7.25 5.15 11.61
N GLU A 91 8.46 4.98 12.13
CA GLU A 91 9.53 4.32 11.37
C GLU A 91 9.21 2.87 11.03
N ARG A 92 8.58 2.13 11.95
CA ARG A 92 8.07 0.79 11.66
C ARG A 92 6.99 0.82 10.58
N GLN A 93 6.03 1.74 10.66
CA GLN A 93 4.98 1.87 9.64
C GLN A 93 5.57 2.17 8.25
N ARG A 94 6.60 3.03 8.17
CA ARG A 94 7.29 3.32 6.91
C ARG A 94 7.87 2.05 6.27
N LYS A 95 8.55 1.22 7.06
CA LYS A 95 9.11 -0.05 6.59
C LYS A 95 8.04 -1.03 6.12
N ILE A 96 6.92 -1.12 6.86
CA ILE A 96 5.78 -1.97 6.48
C ILE A 96 5.19 -1.50 5.16
N LYS A 97 4.89 -0.21 5.04
CA LYS A 97 4.31 0.40 3.83
C LYS A 97 5.23 0.23 2.62
N GLN A 98 6.51 0.53 2.77
CA GLN A 98 7.51 0.33 1.73
C GLN A 98 7.54 -1.12 1.23
N THR A 99 7.48 -2.09 2.15
CA THR A 99 7.45 -3.51 1.80
C THR A 99 6.16 -3.90 1.09
N GLN A 100 5.02 -3.37 1.55
CA GLN A 100 3.71 -3.63 0.95
C GLN A 100 3.62 -3.08 -0.48
N ASP A 101 4.08 -1.85 -0.71
CA ASP A 101 4.04 -1.21 -2.03
C ASP A 101 4.91 -1.97 -3.03
N LEU A 102 6.12 -2.38 -2.62
CA LEU A 102 6.99 -3.21 -3.44
C LEU A 102 6.37 -4.58 -3.74
N THR A 103 5.83 -5.23 -2.72
CA THR A 103 5.22 -6.56 -2.86
C THR A 103 4.01 -6.50 -3.79
N HIS A 104 3.15 -5.50 -3.65
CA HIS A 104 1.99 -5.31 -4.53
C HIS A 104 2.41 -5.06 -5.97
N ALA A 105 3.40 -4.20 -6.22
CA ALA A 105 3.91 -3.94 -7.55
C ALA A 105 4.41 -5.24 -8.22
N ILE A 106 5.24 -6.01 -7.51
CA ILE A 106 5.77 -7.29 -8.01
C ILE A 106 4.66 -8.31 -8.23
N ALA A 107 3.74 -8.46 -7.29
CA ALA A 107 2.64 -9.42 -7.38
C ALA A 107 1.74 -9.12 -8.59
N MET A 108 1.35 -7.85 -8.80
CA MET A 108 0.53 -7.44 -9.94
C MET A 108 1.25 -7.67 -11.27
N LEU A 109 2.54 -7.33 -11.36
CA LEU A 109 3.32 -7.58 -12.56
C LEU A 109 3.45 -9.08 -12.84
N PHE A 110 3.78 -9.88 -11.83
CA PHE A 110 3.96 -11.32 -11.98
C PHE A 110 2.67 -12.00 -12.42
N LEU A 111 1.56 -11.76 -11.72
CA LEU A 111 0.24 -12.30 -12.07
C LEU A 111 -0.24 -11.78 -13.43
N GLY A 112 -0.03 -10.50 -13.71
CA GLY A 112 -0.36 -9.87 -14.98
C GLY A 112 0.36 -10.52 -16.15
N ILE A 113 1.67 -10.75 -16.04
CA ILE A 113 2.48 -11.45 -17.05
C ILE A 113 2.03 -12.91 -17.20
N LEU A 114 1.83 -13.61 -16.09
CA LEU A 114 1.39 -15.01 -16.07
C LEU A 114 0.04 -15.19 -16.79
N VAL A 115 -0.88 -14.23 -16.66
CA VAL A 115 -2.17 -14.26 -17.35
C VAL A 115 -2.03 -13.75 -18.79
N PHE A 116 -1.41 -12.59 -19.01
CA PHE A 116 -1.35 -11.93 -20.31
C PHE A 116 -0.64 -12.77 -21.37
N VAL A 117 0.57 -13.26 -21.09
CA VAL A 117 1.43 -13.91 -22.09
C VAL A 117 0.77 -15.15 -22.71
N PRO A 118 0.27 -16.15 -21.96
CA PRO A 118 -0.37 -17.31 -22.57
C PRO A 118 -1.66 -16.95 -23.29
N HIS A 119 -2.52 -16.10 -22.71
CA HIS A 119 -3.80 -15.76 -23.35
C HIS A 119 -3.61 -14.95 -24.64
N TRP A 120 -2.67 -14.00 -24.65
CA TRP A 120 -2.35 -13.20 -25.83
C TRP A 120 -1.69 -14.01 -26.94
N THR A 121 -0.74 -14.89 -26.59
CA THR A 121 -0.09 -15.75 -27.58
C THR A 121 -1.04 -16.75 -28.21
N LEU A 122 -2.01 -17.27 -27.46
CA LEU A 122 -3.08 -18.12 -27.98
C LEU A 122 -4.10 -17.33 -28.80
N ALA A 123 -4.47 -16.11 -28.38
CA ALA A 123 -5.40 -15.25 -29.11
C ALA A 123 -4.88 -14.91 -30.51
N ARG A 124 -3.59 -14.57 -30.64
CA ARG A 124 -2.96 -14.25 -31.93
C ARG A 124 -2.85 -15.43 -32.90
N LYS A 125 -2.94 -16.66 -32.39
CA LYS A 125 -2.89 -17.90 -33.19
C LYS A 125 -4.29 -18.46 -33.49
N SER A 126 -5.34 -17.87 -32.92
CA SER A 126 -6.72 -18.32 -33.04
C SER A 126 -7.45 -17.63 -34.18
#